data_AF-R4H4N8-F1
#
_entry.id   AF-R4H4N8-F1
#
_cell.length_a   1.000
_cell.length_b   1.000
_cell.length_c   1.000
_cell.angle_alpha   90.00
_cell.angle_beta   90.00
_cell.angle_gamma   90.00
#
_symmetry.space_group_name_H-M   'P 1'
#
loop_
_entity.id
_entity.type
_entity.pdbx_description
1 polymer ?
#
loop_
_entity_poly.entity_id
_entity_poly.type
_entity_poly.pdbx_seq_one_letter_code
_entity_poly.pdbx_strand_id
1 'polypeptide(L)'
;LSHCWGPPEKRPTTTTKANLSQRMERIPFVELPRTFQDAIEMTRKLGHRYLWIDSLCIVQDDEQDWAREASLMAKVYSHASCTLSALSSRDSSGGLHLEPLDEDRSYMDLSITPSPAEQPSTESGDTENNRAFTSPRFRLLYYSNEDWHTLYNGTNRTMHMGGPSDDISPLRSRAWTLQESRLSR
;
A
#
# COMPACT_ATOMS: atom_id res chain seq x y z
N LEU A 1 -3.19 -1.45 -2.22
CA LEU A 1 -2.63 -1.62 -0.85
C LEU A 1 -2.78 -3.07 -0.45
N SER A 2 -1.69 -3.70 -0.04
CA SER A 2 -1.70 -4.98 0.67
C SER A 2 -1.63 -4.73 2.18
N HIS A 3 -2.55 -5.32 2.94
CA HIS A 3 -2.61 -5.13 4.38
C HIS A 3 -3.36 -6.26 5.07
N CYS A 4 -3.08 -6.47 6.36
CA CYS A 4 -3.86 -7.40 7.17
C CYS A 4 -5.13 -6.70 7.68
N TRP A 5 -6.28 -7.34 7.49
CA TRP A 5 -7.55 -6.86 8.05
C TRP A 5 -7.65 -7.07 9.57
N GLY A 6 -6.80 -7.94 10.13
CA GLY A 6 -6.87 -8.31 11.54
C GLY A 6 -8.07 -9.23 11.87
N PRO A 7 -8.29 -9.50 13.16
CA PRO A 7 -9.44 -10.28 13.62
C PRO A 7 -10.75 -9.49 13.49
N PRO A 8 -11.94 -10.14 13.57
CA PRO A 8 -13.26 -9.51 13.36
C PRO A 8 -13.48 -8.19 14.11
N GLU A 9 -13.04 -8.12 15.36
CA GLU A 9 -13.14 -6.95 16.25
C GLU A 9 -12.25 -5.76 15.85
N LYS A 10 -11.30 -5.98 14.94
CA LYS A 10 -10.37 -4.97 14.42
C LYS A 10 -10.47 -4.78 12.91
N ARG A 11 -11.52 -5.29 12.28
CA ARG A 11 -11.70 -5.15 10.84
C ARG A 11 -11.65 -3.67 10.43
N PRO A 12 -11.02 -3.36 9.29
CA PRO A 12 -10.98 -1.99 8.80
C PRO A 12 -12.37 -1.49 8.46
N THR A 13 -12.43 -0.18 8.24
CA THR A 13 -13.52 0.47 7.55
C THR A 13 -13.80 -0.22 6.21
N THR A 14 -15.06 -0.59 5.98
CA THR A 14 -15.51 -1.33 4.79
C THR A 14 -16.64 -0.61 4.07
N THR A 15 -16.77 -0.90 2.78
CA THR A 15 -17.92 -0.52 1.97
C THR A 15 -18.97 -1.63 2.02
N THR A 16 -20.21 -1.25 2.29
CA THR A 16 -21.39 -2.11 2.30
C THR A 16 -22.51 -1.47 1.48
N LYS A 17 -23.54 -2.23 1.10
CA LYS A 17 -24.70 -1.70 0.36
C LYS A 17 -25.32 -0.49 1.06
N ALA A 18 -25.38 -0.54 2.39
CA ALA A 18 -25.97 0.52 3.21
C ALA A 18 -25.17 1.83 3.18
N ASN A 19 -23.84 1.78 3.05
CA ASN A 19 -22.97 2.96 3.08
C ASN A 19 -22.39 3.35 1.71
N LEU A 20 -22.66 2.55 0.66
CA LEU A 20 -22.11 2.74 -0.69
C LEU A 20 -22.33 4.17 -1.22
N SER A 21 -23.56 4.68 -1.18
CA SER A 21 -23.87 6.03 -1.67
C SER A 21 -23.06 7.12 -0.97
N GLN A 22 -22.87 7.00 0.35
CA GLN A 22 -22.05 7.92 1.13
C GLN A 22 -20.56 7.78 0.75
N ARG A 23 -20.07 6.55 0.61
CA ARG A 23 -18.68 6.25 0.22
C ARG A 23 -18.33 6.79 -1.16
N MET A 24 -19.29 6.80 -2.09
CA MET A 24 -19.12 7.37 -3.43
C MET A 24 -19.02 8.91 -3.43
N GLU A 25 -19.58 9.58 -2.42
CA GLU A 25 -19.46 11.02 -2.26
C GLU A 25 -18.15 11.39 -1.56
N ARG A 26 -17.92 10.88 -0.34
CA ARG A 26 -16.65 11.03 0.35
C ARG A 26 -16.46 10.00 1.45
N ILE A 27 -15.20 9.75 1.77
CA ILE A 27 -14.80 9.12 3.02
C ILE A 27 -14.02 10.14 3.85
N PRO A 28 -14.49 10.54 5.05
CA PRO A 28 -13.72 11.42 5.91
C PRO A 28 -12.36 10.81 6.25
N PHE A 29 -11.28 11.54 5.98
CA PHE A 29 -9.91 11.05 6.14
C PHE A 29 -9.62 10.58 7.58
N VAL A 30 -10.16 11.30 8.57
CA VAL A 30 -9.98 11.00 10.00
C VAL A 30 -10.68 9.71 10.46
N GLU A 31 -11.65 9.21 9.69
CA GLU A 31 -12.35 7.94 9.97
C GLU A 31 -11.63 6.73 9.36
N LEU A 32 -10.60 6.96 8.56
CA LEU A 32 -9.81 5.89 7.98
C LEU A 32 -8.84 5.33 9.01
N PRO A 33 -8.60 4.01 9.05
CA PRO A 33 -7.53 3.43 9.85
C PRO A 33 -6.17 4.03 9.48
N ARG A 34 -5.22 4.04 10.42
CA ARG A 34 -3.90 4.66 10.24
C ARG A 34 -3.17 4.13 9.00
N THR A 35 -3.23 2.83 8.73
CA THR A 35 -2.62 2.23 7.53
C THR A 35 -3.19 2.82 6.24
N PHE A 36 -4.48 3.16 6.21
CA PHE A 36 -5.12 3.73 5.01
C PHE A 36 -4.75 5.20 4.86
N GLN A 37 -4.69 5.94 5.97
CA GLN A 37 -4.21 7.33 5.99
C GLN A 37 -2.78 7.43 5.43
N ASP A 38 -1.86 6.64 5.98
CA ASP A 38 -0.47 6.59 5.53
C ASP A 38 -0.37 6.15 4.05
N ALA A 39 -1.19 5.18 3.63
CA ALA A 39 -1.21 4.72 2.24
C ALA A 39 -1.70 5.81 1.27
N ILE A 40 -2.72 6.60 1.64
CA ILE A 40 -3.20 7.74 0.85
C ILE A 40 -2.12 8.81 0.73
N GLU A 41 -1.47 9.15 1.85
CA GLU A 41 -0.38 10.13 1.85
C GLU A 41 0.78 9.67 0.97
N MET A 42 1.19 8.41 1.11
CA MET A 42 2.26 7.84 0.28
C MET A 42 1.87 7.82 -1.20
N THR A 43 0.64 7.42 -1.53
CA THR A 43 0.15 7.41 -2.92
C THR A 43 0.23 8.79 -3.55
N ARG A 44 -0.21 9.84 -2.83
CA ARG A 44 -0.14 11.24 -3.29
C ARG A 44 1.30 11.72 -3.43
N LYS A 45 2.15 11.39 -2.45
CA LYS A 45 3.58 11.68 -2.51
C LYS A 45 4.21 11.02 -3.74
N LEU A 46 3.82 9.79 -4.08
CA LEU A 46 4.30 9.09 -5.29
C LEU A 46 3.75 9.67 -6.61
N GLY A 47 2.96 10.75 -6.57
CA GLY A 47 2.38 11.37 -7.76
C GLY A 47 1.16 10.64 -8.32
N HIS A 48 0.57 9.71 -7.55
CA HIS A 48 -0.62 8.99 -7.96
C HIS A 48 -1.88 9.53 -7.25
N ARG A 49 -3.00 9.52 -7.98
CA ARG A 49 -4.30 9.99 -7.48
C ARG A 49 -5.17 8.86 -6.92
N TYR A 50 -5.01 7.66 -7.45
CA TYR A 50 -5.88 6.52 -7.17
C TYR A 50 -5.15 5.48 -6.33
N LEU A 51 -5.83 4.99 -5.31
CA LEU A 51 -5.39 3.92 -4.44
C LEU A 51 -6.52 2.90 -4.35
N TRP A 52 -6.21 1.64 -4.66
CA TRP A 52 -7.15 0.54 -4.47
C TRP A 52 -6.90 -0.14 -3.11
N ILE A 53 -7.98 -0.30 -2.33
CA ILE A 53 -8.02 -1.01 -1.05
C ILE A 53 -9.25 -1.91 -1.10
N ASP A 54 -9.05 -3.23 -1.05
CA ASP A 54 -10.11 -4.24 -1.17
C ASP A 54 -11.32 -3.96 -0.26
N SER A 55 -11.09 -3.58 1.00
CA SER A 55 -12.14 -3.30 1.97
C SER A 55 -13.04 -2.13 1.58
N LEU A 56 -12.53 -1.18 0.80
CA LEU A 56 -13.25 0.02 0.37
C LEU A 56 -13.78 -0.08 -1.06
N CYS A 57 -13.05 -0.76 -1.95
CA CYS A 57 -13.37 -0.84 -3.37
C CYS A 57 -14.31 -1.98 -3.73
N ILE A 58 -14.55 -2.92 -2.82
CA ILE A 58 -15.47 -4.05 -2.97
C ILE A 58 -16.60 -3.91 -1.95
N VAL A 59 -17.84 -4.15 -2.38
CA VAL A 59 -19.01 -4.16 -1.49
C VAL A 59 -19.04 -5.48 -0.72
N GLN A 60 -18.70 -5.43 0.57
CA GLN A 60 -18.37 -6.63 1.35
C GLN A 60 -19.57 -7.51 1.73
N ASP A 61 -20.78 -6.93 1.71
CA ASP A 61 -22.05 -7.62 1.93
C ASP A 61 -22.80 -7.91 0.62
N ASP A 62 -22.10 -7.86 -0.51
CA ASP A 62 -22.60 -8.27 -1.83
C ASP A 62 -21.78 -9.43 -2.39
N GLU A 63 -22.35 -10.63 -2.36
CA GLU A 63 -21.67 -11.83 -2.86
C GLU A 63 -21.38 -11.76 -4.37
N GLN A 64 -22.25 -11.12 -5.17
CA GLN A 64 -22.02 -10.98 -6.60
C GLN A 64 -20.89 -9.99 -6.89
N ASP A 65 -20.87 -8.86 -6.19
CA ASP A 65 -19.79 -7.87 -6.31
C ASP A 65 -18.46 -8.46 -5.85
N TRP A 66 -18.46 -9.14 -4.70
CA TRP A 66 -17.28 -9.80 -4.17
C TRP A 66 -16.71 -10.82 -5.15
N ALA A 67 -17.55 -11.71 -5.71
CA ALA A 67 -17.11 -12.73 -6.65
C ALA A 67 -16.51 -12.11 -7.92
N ARG A 68 -17.15 -11.05 -8.44
CA ARG A 68 -16.68 -10.30 -9.60
C ARG A 68 -15.32 -9.66 -9.33
N GLU A 69 -15.18 -8.91 -8.25
CA GLU A 69 -13.95 -8.20 -7.91
C GLU A 69 -12.80 -9.15 -7.52
N ALA A 70 -13.09 -10.21 -6.76
CA ALA A 70 -12.12 -11.24 -6.42
C ALA A 70 -11.52 -11.91 -7.68
N SER A 71 -12.33 -12.10 -8.72
CA SER A 71 -11.83 -12.64 -10.00
C SER A 71 -10.90 -11.67 -10.76
N LEU A 72 -11.05 -10.36 -10.54
CA LEU A 72 -10.28 -9.30 -11.21
C LEU A 72 -9.06 -8.84 -10.44
N MET A 73 -9.01 -9.13 -9.16
CA MET A 73 -7.95 -8.73 -8.25
C MET A 73 -6.53 -9.07 -8.75
N ALA A 74 -6.34 -10.22 -9.40
CA ALA A 74 -5.06 -10.54 -10.05
C ALA A 74 -4.64 -9.47 -11.07
N LYS A 75 -5.60 -8.99 -11.88
CA LYS A 75 -5.38 -7.89 -12.83
C LYS A 75 -5.10 -6.59 -12.09
N VAL A 76 -5.87 -6.27 -11.04
CA VAL A 76 -5.67 -5.05 -10.24
C VAL A 76 -4.24 -4.96 -9.71
N TYR A 77 -3.70 -6.04 -9.15
CA TYR A 77 -2.30 -6.06 -8.68
C TYR A 77 -1.29 -5.98 -9.84
N SER A 78 -1.49 -6.74 -10.93
CA SER A 78 -0.54 -6.75 -12.06
C SER A 78 -0.50 -5.45 -12.87
N HIS A 79 -1.57 -4.67 -12.85
CA HIS A 79 -1.67 -3.39 -13.56
C HIS A 79 -1.46 -2.17 -12.64
N ALA A 80 -1.16 -2.38 -11.36
CA ALA A 80 -0.83 -1.29 -10.45
C ALA A 80 0.58 -0.74 -10.75
N SER A 81 0.77 0.58 -10.71
CA SER A 81 2.10 1.21 -10.83
C SER A 81 3.07 0.70 -9.77
N CYS A 82 2.57 0.52 -8.55
CA CYS A 82 3.27 -0.12 -7.44
C CYS A 82 2.26 -0.61 -6.40
N THR A 83 2.67 -1.55 -5.55
CA THR A 83 1.89 -2.01 -4.41
C THR A 83 2.54 -1.57 -3.11
N LEU A 84 1.80 -0.82 -2.27
CA LEU A 84 2.18 -0.55 -0.88
C LEU A 84 1.80 -1.77 -0.03
N SER A 85 2.75 -2.31 0.75
CA SER A 85 2.52 -3.48 1.61
C SER A 85 2.78 -3.15 3.08
N ALA A 86 1.75 -3.29 3.93
CA ALA A 86 1.81 -3.01 5.37
C ALA A 86 2.33 -4.23 6.17
N LEU A 87 3.57 -4.66 5.90
CA LEU A 87 4.14 -5.95 6.36
C LEU A 87 4.27 -6.08 7.89
N SER A 88 4.49 -4.99 8.60
CA SER A 88 4.69 -4.95 10.06
C SER A 88 3.38 -4.80 10.85
N SER A 89 2.27 -4.54 10.17
CA SER A 89 0.98 -4.24 10.81
C SER A 89 0.07 -5.47 10.84
N ARG A 90 -0.35 -5.88 12.05
CA ARG A 90 -1.24 -7.04 12.27
C ARG A 90 -2.70 -6.80 11.91
N ASP A 91 -3.05 -5.53 11.77
CA ASP A 91 -4.37 -5.02 11.41
C ASP A 91 -4.18 -3.64 10.74
N SER A 92 -5.26 -2.94 10.41
CA SER A 92 -5.19 -1.65 9.70
C SER A 92 -4.87 -0.44 10.59
N SER A 93 -4.67 -0.64 11.90
CA SER A 93 -4.39 0.44 12.85
C SER A 93 -2.90 0.76 13.01
N GLY A 94 -2.00 -0.13 12.55
CA GLY A 94 -0.56 0.01 12.78
C GLY A 94 0.14 1.07 11.93
N GLY A 95 -0.44 1.47 10.78
CA GLY A 95 0.21 2.40 9.85
C GLY A 95 1.17 1.70 8.89
N LEU A 96 1.96 2.52 8.18
CA LEU A 96 3.06 2.11 7.30
C LEU A 96 4.45 2.48 7.86
N HIS A 97 4.53 2.97 9.11
CA HIS A 97 5.78 3.36 9.78
C HIS A 97 6.68 4.25 8.91
N LEU A 98 6.14 5.38 8.46
CA LEU A 98 6.83 6.35 7.59
C LEU A 98 7.99 7.10 8.27
N GLU A 99 8.38 6.73 9.49
CA GLU A 99 9.45 7.41 10.20
C GLU A 99 10.81 7.06 9.58
N PRO A 100 11.74 8.03 9.48
CA PRO A 100 13.09 7.75 9.03
C PRO A 100 13.71 6.69 9.95
N LEU A 101 14.22 5.61 9.37
CA LEU A 101 15.06 4.69 10.11
C LEU A 101 16.36 5.45 10.43
N ASP A 102 16.69 5.62 11.70
CA ASP A 102 17.90 6.30 12.20
C ASP A 102 19.21 5.60 11.79
N GLU A 103 19.15 4.55 10.98
CA GLU A 103 20.30 3.75 10.61
C GLU A 103 21.04 4.28 9.38
N ASP A 104 22.37 4.22 9.47
CA ASP A 104 23.38 4.51 8.46
C ASP A 104 23.32 3.50 7.30
N ARG A 105 22.22 3.51 6.56
CA ARG A 105 21.96 2.61 5.43
C ARG A 105 22.13 3.34 4.11
N SER A 106 22.57 2.60 3.09
CA SER A 106 22.64 3.13 1.72
C SER A 106 21.22 3.30 1.16
N TYR A 107 20.80 4.55 1.01
CA TYR A 107 19.51 4.89 0.39
C TYR A 107 19.69 5.21 -1.09
N MET A 108 18.73 4.80 -1.91
CA MET A 108 18.62 5.26 -3.29
C MET A 108 17.57 6.38 -3.37
N ASP A 109 17.95 7.53 -3.93
CA ASP A 109 17.01 8.62 -4.21
C ASP A 109 16.15 8.27 -5.43
N LEU A 110 14.85 8.02 -5.23
CA LEU A 110 13.87 8.05 -6.31
C LEU A 110 13.48 9.50 -6.58
N SER A 111 13.78 9.95 -7.79
CA SER A 111 13.14 11.13 -8.37
C SER A 111 11.99 10.65 -9.26
N ILE A 112 10.75 10.91 -8.84
CA ILE A 112 9.60 10.66 -9.70
C ILE A 112 9.50 11.88 -10.63
N THR A 113 9.94 11.72 -11.87
CA THR A 113 9.68 12.70 -12.92
C THR A 113 8.21 12.58 -13.32
N PRO A 114 7.39 13.64 -13.22
CA PRO A 114 6.02 13.58 -13.69
C PRO A 114 6.00 13.22 -15.18
N SER A 115 5.06 12.35 -15.56
CA SER A 115 4.87 11.93 -16.95
C SER A 115 4.60 13.14 -17.85
N PRO A 116 5.13 13.20 -19.09
CA PRO A 116 4.95 14.35 -19.99
C PRO A 116 3.48 14.66 -20.36
N ALA A 117 2.54 13.77 -20.04
CA ALA A 117 1.15 13.87 -20.46
C ALA A 117 0.26 14.81 -19.63
N GLU A 118 0.77 15.44 -18.56
CA GLU A 118 0.04 16.42 -17.74
C GLU A 118 0.58 17.86 -17.88
N GLN A 119 1.11 18.26 -19.04
CA GLN A 119 1.41 19.67 -19.28
C GLN A 119 0.11 20.46 -19.57
N PRO A 120 -0.22 21.50 -18.79
CA PRO A 120 -1.31 22.40 -19.15
C PRO A 120 -0.94 23.11 -20.45
N SER A 121 -1.86 23.11 -21.41
CA SER A 121 -1.78 23.93 -22.61
C SER A 121 -1.49 25.38 -22.20
N THR A 122 -0.43 25.92 -22.77
CA THR A 122 0.05 27.27 -22.56
C THR A 122 -1.00 28.26 -23.07
N GLU A 123 -1.74 28.89 -22.16
CA GLU A 123 -2.40 30.17 -22.44
C GLU A 123 -2.05 31.18 -21.35
N SER A 124 -1.91 32.40 -21.83
CA SER A 124 -1.17 33.54 -21.29
C SER A 124 -1.74 34.18 -20.03
N GLY A 125 -0.82 34.67 -19.18
CA GLY A 125 -1.05 35.80 -18.28
C GLY A 125 -1.46 35.40 -16.86
N ASP A 126 -0.48 35.29 -15.96
CA ASP A 126 -0.39 36.15 -14.78
C ASP A 126 0.81 35.75 -13.92
N THR A 127 1.51 36.79 -13.44
CA THR A 127 2.79 36.70 -12.75
C THR A 127 2.53 36.57 -11.27
N GLU A 128 2.30 35.36 -10.74
CA GLU A 128 2.57 35.03 -9.34
C GLU A 128 2.33 33.54 -9.06
N ASN A 129 3.18 32.99 -8.19
CA ASN A 129 3.10 31.63 -7.63
C ASN A 129 3.78 30.52 -8.45
N ASN A 130 5.04 30.72 -8.79
CA ASN A 130 5.97 29.62 -9.08
C ASN A 130 6.26 28.85 -7.78
N ARG A 131 5.29 28.08 -7.27
CA ARG A 131 5.55 27.03 -6.28
C ARG A 131 6.44 26.03 -6.99
N ALA A 132 7.75 26.14 -6.77
CA ALA A 132 8.74 25.17 -7.18
C ALA A 132 8.19 23.77 -6.85
N PHE A 133 7.83 23.03 -7.89
CA PHE A 133 7.40 21.65 -7.76
C PHE A 133 8.66 20.87 -7.35
N THR A 134 8.93 20.81 -6.05
CA THR A 134 9.98 19.95 -5.53
C THR A 134 9.54 18.53 -5.82
N SER A 135 10.17 17.88 -6.79
CA SER A 135 9.93 16.47 -7.05
C SER A 135 10.09 15.74 -5.71
N PRO A 136 9.06 15.01 -5.25
CA PRO A 136 9.16 14.31 -3.99
C PRO A 136 10.30 13.30 -4.10
N ARG A 137 11.33 13.49 -3.26
CA ARG A 137 12.48 12.58 -3.14
C ARG A 137 12.12 11.50 -2.13
N PHE A 138 12.08 10.26 -2.59
CA PHE A 138 11.97 9.11 -1.69
C PHE A 138 13.32 8.45 -1.57
N ARG A 139 13.68 8.11 -0.34
CA ARG A 139 14.84 7.28 -0.04
C ARG A 139 14.38 5.83 0.04
N LEU A 140 14.71 5.04 -0.98
CA LEU A 140 14.52 3.59 -0.94
C LEU A 140 15.66 2.97 -0.14
N LEU A 141 15.30 2.18 0.88
CA LEU A 141 16.23 1.24 1.47
C LEU A 141 16.38 0.06 0.52
N TYR A 142 17.57 -0.07 -0.05
CA TYR A 142 17.93 -1.25 -0.81
C TYR A 142 18.38 -2.34 0.15
N TYR A 143 17.58 -3.39 0.25
CA TYR A 143 17.99 -4.64 0.89
C TYR A 143 18.39 -5.61 -0.21
N SER A 144 19.51 -6.30 -0.04
CA SER A 144 19.73 -7.52 -0.84
C SER A 144 18.62 -8.51 -0.54
N ASN A 145 18.39 -9.50 -1.43
CA ASN A 145 17.43 -10.55 -1.12
C ASN A 145 17.76 -11.24 0.22
N GLU A 146 19.04 -11.45 0.54
CA GLU A 146 19.48 -12.04 1.82
C GLU A 146 19.10 -11.15 3.02
N ASP A 147 19.20 -9.83 2.89
CA ASP A 147 18.80 -8.90 3.95
C ASP A 147 17.27 -8.88 4.12
N TRP A 148 16.49 -8.96 3.03
CA TRP A 148 15.03 -9.15 3.08
C TRP A 148 14.65 -10.44 3.82
N HIS A 149 15.39 -11.51 3.58
CA HIS A 149 15.22 -12.79 4.24
C HIS A 149 15.61 -12.71 5.74
N THR A 150 16.59 -11.88 6.10
CA THR A 150 17.05 -11.75 7.48
C THR A 150 16.15 -10.80 8.30
N LEU A 151 15.77 -9.64 7.77
CA LEU A 151 14.91 -8.68 8.47
C LEU A 151 13.48 -9.17 8.69
N TYR A 152 12.98 -10.01 7.77
CA TYR A 152 11.58 -10.45 7.78
C TYR A 152 11.43 -11.97 7.89
N ASN A 153 12.45 -12.72 8.35
CA ASN A 153 12.43 -14.17 8.55
C ASN A 153 12.10 -15.02 7.30
N GLY A 154 12.63 -14.64 6.15
CA GLY A 154 12.49 -15.42 4.93
C GLY A 154 13.44 -16.62 4.91
N THR A 155 13.00 -17.78 5.35
CA THR A 155 13.50 -19.11 4.95
C THR A 155 14.95 -19.21 4.44
N ASN A 156 15.92 -19.35 5.35
CA ASN A 156 17.05 -20.23 5.05
C ASN A 156 16.59 -21.66 5.33
N ARG A 157 16.51 -22.45 4.27
CA ARG A 157 16.11 -23.87 4.31
C ARG A 157 17.27 -24.71 4.87
N THR A 158 17.69 -24.43 6.10
CA THR A 158 18.59 -25.28 6.87
C THR A 158 18.05 -25.40 8.28
N MET A 159 17.65 -26.63 8.59
CA MET A 159 17.17 -27.11 9.86
C MET A 159 17.91 -26.50 11.06
N HIS A 160 17.17 -25.88 11.98
CA HIS A 160 17.37 -26.15 13.41
C HIS A 160 16.03 -26.18 14.13
N MET A 161 15.72 -27.36 14.66
CA MET A 161 14.61 -27.67 15.54
C MET A 161 14.83 -27.00 16.90
N GLY A 162 13.83 -26.29 17.41
CA GLY A 162 13.71 -25.98 18.85
C GLY A 162 13.78 -24.50 19.22
N GLY A 163 12.76 -23.72 18.88
CA GLY A 163 12.47 -22.40 19.44
C GLY A 163 11.12 -21.90 18.91
N PRO A 164 10.34 -21.09 19.65
CA PRO A 164 9.07 -20.56 19.14
C PRO A 164 9.39 -19.67 17.95
N SER A 165 9.22 -20.21 16.75
CA SER A 165 9.40 -19.50 15.49
C SER A 165 8.22 -18.55 15.33
N ASP A 166 8.34 -17.36 15.94
CA ASP A 166 7.45 -16.25 15.66
C ASP A 166 7.70 -15.80 14.22
N ASP A 167 6.92 -16.36 13.29
CA ASP A 167 6.78 -15.88 11.93
C ASP A 167 5.92 -14.61 11.98
N ILE A 168 6.56 -13.46 12.27
CA ILE A 168 5.90 -12.22 12.76
C ILE A 168 5.17 -11.45 11.65
N SER A 169 5.40 -11.74 10.36
CA SER A 169 4.75 -10.98 9.28
C SER A 169 3.43 -11.65 8.84
N PRO A 170 2.26 -11.06 9.15
CA PRO A 170 0.95 -11.62 8.81
C PRO A 170 0.69 -11.69 7.30
N LEU A 171 1.43 -10.89 6.53
CA LEU A 171 1.44 -10.89 5.08
C LEU A 171 2.49 -11.86 4.52
N ARG A 172 3.02 -12.85 5.26
CA ARG A 172 3.86 -13.93 4.70
C ARG A 172 3.25 -15.31 4.88
N SER A 173 2.51 -15.49 5.97
CA SER A 173 1.85 -16.75 6.33
C SER A 173 0.50 -16.96 5.65
N ARG A 174 0.02 -16.00 4.85
CA ARG A 174 -1.28 -16.05 4.17
C ARG A 174 -1.14 -16.29 2.68
N ALA A 175 -2.04 -17.12 2.13
CA ALA A 175 -2.05 -17.54 0.71
C ALA A 175 -2.03 -16.36 -0.28
N TRP A 176 -2.61 -15.21 0.09
CA TRP A 176 -2.64 -13.98 -0.70
C TRP A 176 -1.26 -13.38 -0.98
N THR A 177 -0.28 -13.60 -0.10
CA THR A 177 1.10 -13.12 -0.27
C THR A 177 1.79 -13.74 -1.49
N LEU A 178 1.50 -15.02 -1.75
CA LEU A 178 2.01 -15.71 -2.93
C LEU A 178 1.46 -15.06 -4.20
N GLN A 179 0.22 -14.59 -4.14
CA GLN A 179 -0.46 -13.87 -5.22
C GLN A 179 0.23 -12.52 -5.47
N GLU A 180 0.58 -11.77 -4.43
CA GLU A 180 1.32 -10.51 -4.57
C GLU A 180 2.74 -10.69 -5.12
N SER A 181 3.51 -11.67 -4.65
CA SER A 181 4.90 -11.85 -5.11
C SER A 181 4.99 -12.42 -6.53
N ARG A 182 3.96 -13.16 -6.99
CA ARG A 182 3.92 -13.76 -8.32
C ARG A 182 3.26 -12.85 -9.37
N LEU A 183 2.33 -12.00 -8.98
CA LEU A 183 1.54 -11.17 -9.90
C LEU A 183 2.01 -9.71 -10.01
N SER A 184 2.92 -9.25 -9.14
CA SER A 184 3.55 -7.93 -9.24
C SER A 184 4.75 -7.87 -10.20
N ARG A 185 4.93 -8.90 -11.04
CA ARG A 185 6.02 -9.00 -12.03
C ARG A 185 5.60 -8.51 -13.40
#